data_AF-A0A1V0PCZ0-F1
#
_entry.id   AF-A0A1V0PCZ0-F1
#
_cell.length_a   1.000
_cell.length_b   1.000
_cell.length_c   1.000
_cell.angle_alpha   90.00
_cell.angle_beta   90.00
_cell.angle_gamma   90.00
#
_symmetry.space_group_name_H-M   'P 1'
#
loop_
_entity.id
_entity.type
_entity.pdbx_description
1 polymer ?
#
loop_
_entity_poly.entity_id
_entity_poly.type
_entity_poly.pdbx_seq_one_letter_code
_entity_poly.pdbx_strand_id
1 'polypeptide(L)'
;MKSFLIVERSHYDRETLSITTEAKERVLNIVVAKSRKEAFQKWLKQQSRREIKNFHIDNRSLHVKRVNYPVTNNVIHVFVKKVD
;
A
#
# COMPACT_ATOMS: atom_id res chain seq x y z
N MET A 1 -3.51 -21.96 -5.20
CA MET A 1 -3.21 -20.65 -4.55
C MET A 1 -2.94 -19.63 -5.65
N LYS A 2 -3.05 -18.33 -5.37
CA LYS A 2 -2.87 -17.26 -6.36
C LYS A 2 -1.85 -16.23 -5.86
N SER A 3 -1.17 -15.55 -6.78
CA SER A 3 -0.26 -14.46 -6.48
C SER A 3 -1.01 -13.13 -6.46
N PHE A 4 -0.69 -12.28 -5.49
CA PHE A 4 -1.26 -10.96 -5.33
C PHE A 4 -0.15 -9.92 -5.17
N LEU A 5 -0.26 -8.81 -5.88
CA LEU A 5 0.62 -7.66 -5.72
C LEU A 5 0.06 -6.75 -4.64
N ILE A 6 0.91 -6.32 -3.73
CA ILE A 6 0.65 -5.19 -2.85
C ILE A 6 1.22 -3.96 -3.55
N VAL A 7 0.36 -2.99 -3.87
CA VAL A 7 0.71 -1.82 -4.67
C VAL A 7 0.52 -0.55 -3.84
N GLU A 8 1.56 0.27 -3.77
CA GLU A 8 1.54 1.64 -3.28
C GLU A 8 1.15 2.59 -4.42
N ARG A 9 0.21 3.50 -4.19
CA ARG A 9 -0.10 4.61 -5.09
C ARG A 9 0.02 5.91 -4.32
N SER A 10 0.87 6.80 -4.81
CA SER A 10 1.17 8.08 -4.18
C SER A 10 1.53 9.15 -5.22
N HIS A 11 1.24 10.40 -4.90
CA HIS A 11 1.73 11.56 -5.65
C HIS A 11 3.17 11.93 -5.31
N TYR A 12 3.80 11.24 -4.35
CA TYR A 12 5.20 11.46 -4.05
C TYR A 12 6.08 10.57 -4.91
N ASP A 13 6.88 11.21 -5.75
CA ASP A 13 7.93 10.56 -6.51
C ASP A 13 9.19 10.46 -5.64
N ARG A 14 9.59 9.22 -5.34
CA ARG A 14 10.78 8.94 -4.53
C ARG A 14 12.07 9.03 -5.33
N GLU A 15 12.01 8.93 -6.65
CA GLU A 15 13.20 9.02 -7.51
C GLU A 15 13.66 10.47 -7.61
N THR A 16 12.70 11.39 -7.78
CA THR A 16 12.95 12.84 -7.85
C THR A 16 12.77 13.56 -6.53
N LEU A 17 12.34 12.85 -5.48
CA LEU A 17 12.02 13.38 -4.14
C LEU A 17 11.00 14.54 -4.16
N SER A 18 10.06 14.53 -5.11
CA SER A 18 9.11 15.63 -5.36
C SER A 18 7.65 15.16 -5.39
N ILE A 19 6.71 16.07 -5.15
CA ILE A 19 5.27 15.80 -5.34
C ILE A 19 4.91 16.04 -6.80
N THR A 20 4.28 15.06 -7.44
CA THR A 20 3.82 15.09 -8.82
C THR A 20 2.30 15.23 -8.91
N THR A 21 1.80 15.85 -9.97
CA THR A 21 0.36 15.97 -10.26
C THR A 21 -0.29 14.61 -10.51
N GLU A 22 0.44 13.67 -11.10
CA GLU A 22 -0.01 12.29 -11.32
C GLU A 22 0.45 11.37 -10.19
N ALA A 23 -0.45 10.48 -9.74
CA ALA A 23 -0.10 9.47 -8.75
C ALA A 23 0.63 8.31 -9.43
N LYS A 24 1.83 7.99 -8.95
CA LYS A 24 2.62 6.84 -9.41
C LYS A 24 2.26 5.59 -8.62
N GLU A 25 2.25 4.44 -9.30
CA GLU A 25 2.06 3.13 -8.69
C GLU A 25 3.40 2.40 -8.55
N ARG A 26 3.60 1.72 -7.42
CA ARG A 26 4.78 0.93 -7.13
C ARG A 26 4.40 -0.37 -6.46
N VAL A 27 4.99 -1.48 -6.91
CA VAL A 27 4.84 -2.77 -6.22
C VAL A 27 5.68 -2.76 -4.95
N LEU A 28 5.03 -2.94 -3.79
CA LEU A 28 5.67 -3.08 -2.49
C LEU A 28 6.06 -4.53 -2.18
N ASN A 29 5.20 -5.48 -2.56
CA ASN A 29 5.41 -6.90 -2.26
C ASN A 29 4.57 -7.80 -3.18
N ILE A 30 4.95 -9.08 -3.28
CA ILE A 30 4.19 -10.13 -3.95
C ILE A 30 3.86 -11.21 -2.92
N VAL A 31 2.58 -11.50 -2.73
CA VAL A 31 2.10 -12.41 -1.69
C VAL A 31 1.28 -13.54 -2.30
N VAL A 32 1.63 -14.78 -1.97
CA VAL A 32 0.84 -15.96 -2.31
C VAL A 32 -0.24 -16.17 -1.25
N ALA A 33 -1.51 -16.18 -1.67
CA ALA A 33 -2.66 -16.34 -0.79
C ALA A 33 -3.84 -17.04 -1.49
N LYS A 34 -4.88 -17.37 -0.74
CA LYS A 34 -6.16 -17.87 -1.29
C LYS A 34 -7.07 -16.73 -1.74
N SER A 35 -6.96 -15.56 -1.11
CA SER A 35 -7.78 -14.37 -1.40
C SER A 35 -7.00 -13.05 -1.26
N ARG A 36 -7.55 -11.96 -1.82
CA ARG A 36 -7.00 -10.60 -1.65
C ARG A 36 -6.91 -10.20 -0.18
N LYS A 37 -7.94 -10.54 0.61
CA LYS A 37 -7.99 -10.26 2.06
C LYS A 37 -6.87 -10.98 2.81
N GLU A 38 -6.64 -12.25 2.50
CA GLU A 38 -5.56 -13.01 3.10
C GLU A 38 -4.18 -12.46 2.69
N ALA A 39 -3.98 -12.11 1.42
CA ALA A 39 -2.75 -11.49 0.95
C ALA A 39 -2.44 -10.18 1.69
N PHE A 40 -3.46 -9.34 1.85
CA PHE A 40 -3.37 -8.09 2.59
C PHE A 40 -3.02 -8.29 4.06
N GLN A 41 -3.68 -9.22 4.75
CA GLN A 41 -3.38 -9.54 6.15
C GLN A 41 -1.98 -10.13 6.34
N LYS A 42 -1.52 -10.97 5.42
CA LYS A 42 -0.14 -11.49 5.43
C LYS A 42 0.88 -10.35 5.28
N TRP A 43 0.64 -9.43 4.36
CA TRP A 43 1.50 -8.25 4.18
C TRP A 43 1.50 -7.35 5.42
N LEU A 44 0.32 -7.06 6.00
CA LEU A 44 0.22 -6.24 7.22
C LEU A 44 1.00 -6.83 8.40
N LYS A 45 1.00 -8.17 8.56
CA LYS A 45 1.77 -8.84 9.62
C LYS A 45 3.29 -8.69 9.46
N GLN A 46 3.78 -8.39 8.27
CA GLN A 46 5.19 -8.15 8.00
C GLN A 46 5.61 -6.69 8.27
N GLN A 47 4.65 -5.77 8.35
CA GLN A 47 4.93 -4.35 8.59
C GLN A 47 5.24 -4.09 10.06
N SER A 48 6.09 -3.09 10.34
CA SER A 48 6.38 -2.72 11.72
C SER A 48 5.15 -2.11 12.40
N ARG A 49 5.03 -2.27 13.73
CA ARG A 49 3.94 -1.65 14.52
C ARG A 49 3.89 -0.12 14.34
N ARG A 50 5.03 0.53 14.10
CA ARG A 50 5.13 1.98 13.85
C ARG A 50 4.51 2.37 12.51
N GLU A 51 4.66 1.55 11.48
CA GLU A 51 4.07 1.79 10.16
C GLU A 51 2.57 1.53 10.16
N ILE A 52 2.12 0.49 10.88
CA ILE A 52 0.71 0.13 11.01
C ILE A 52 -0.11 1.23 11.74
N LYS A 53 0.47 1.93 12.71
CA LYS A 53 -0.23 3.04 13.40
C LYS A 53 -0.60 4.20 12.46
N ASN A 54 0.10 4.36 11.35
CA ASN A 54 -0.17 5.41 10.36
C ASN A 54 -1.17 4.98 9.28
N PHE A 55 -1.66 3.75 9.36
CA PHE A 55 -2.51 3.13 8.35
C PHE A 55 -3.97 3.16 8.79
N HIS A 56 -4.80 3.90 8.07
CA HIS A 56 -6.25 3.73 8.13
C HIS A 56 -6.65 2.59 7.21
N ILE A 57 -7.05 1.46 7.80
CA ILE A 57 -7.37 0.23 7.07
C ILE A 57 -8.87 0.20 6.80
N ASP A 58 -9.27 0.36 5.54
CA ASP A 58 -10.63 0.07 5.12
C ASP A 58 -10.75 -1.40 4.72
N ASN A 59 -11.33 -2.19 5.61
CA ASN A 59 -11.55 -3.62 5.41
C ASN A 59 -12.57 -3.95 4.30
N ARG A 60 -13.41 -2.99 3.87
CA ARG A 60 -14.38 -3.19 2.78
C ARG A 60 -13.70 -3.05 1.42
N SER A 61 -12.81 -2.08 1.27
CA SER A 61 -12.07 -1.85 0.03
C SER A 61 -10.70 -2.57 -0.03
N LEU A 62 -10.22 -3.14 1.09
CA LEU A 62 -8.88 -3.72 1.24
C LEU A 62 -7.77 -2.70 0.95
N HIS A 63 -8.04 -1.44 1.27
CA HIS A 63 -7.11 -0.33 1.03
C HIS A 63 -6.59 0.22 2.35
N VAL A 64 -5.33 0.64 2.35
CA VAL A 64 -4.75 1.42 3.44
C VAL A 64 -4.51 2.84 2.99
N LYS A 65 -4.93 3.81 3.80
CA LYS A 65 -4.49 5.20 3.69
C LYS A 65 -3.40 5.48 4.71
N ARG A 66 -2.18 5.86 4.28
CA ARG A 66 -1.17 6.38 5.21
C ARG A 66 -1.43 7.86 5.47
N VAL A 67 -1.61 8.23 6.73
CA VAL A 67 -1.73 9.63 7.16
C VAL A 67 -0.44 9.97 7.91
N ASN A 68 0.29 10.98 7.43
CA ASN A 68 1.56 11.52 7.95
C ASN A 68 2.86 10.95 7.35
N TYR A 69 3.46 11.77 6.49
CA TYR A 69 4.90 11.89 6.22
C TYR A 69 5.28 13.36 6.48
N PRO A 70 6.50 13.71 6.95
CA PRO A 70 6.88 15.09 7.28
C PRO A 70 6.98 16.04 6.07
N VAL A 71 6.54 15.60 4.90
CA VAL A 71 6.46 16.39 3.66
C VAL A 71 4.98 16.48 3.30
N THR A 72 4.37 17.62 3.64
CA THR A 72 3.08 18.16 3.13
C THR A 72 2.06 17.13 2.62
N ASN A 73 1.03 16.80 3.43
CA ASN A 73 -0.24 16.18 3.03
C ASN A 73 -0.20 15.02 2.01
N ASN A 74 0.90 14.26 1.94
CA ASN A 74 0.97 13.14 1.03
C ASN A 74 0.11 11.98 1.54
N VAL A 75 -0.90 11.62 0.77
CA VAL A 75 -1.74 10.45 1.02
C VAL A 75 -1.18 9.28 0.22
N ILE A 76 -0.81 8.22 0.92
CA ILE A 76 -0.41 6.96 0.30
C ILE A 76 -1.57 5.98 0.35
N HIS A 77 -1.93 5.42 -0.80
CA HIS A 77 -2.91 4.35 -0.91
C HIS A 77 -2.19 3.02 -1.13
N VAL A 78 -2.44 2.01 -0.30
CA VAL A 78 -1.97 0.65 -0.54
C VAL A 78 -3.15 -0.25 -0.88
N PHE A 79 -3.09 -1.00 -1.97
CA PHE A 79 -4.15 -1.92 -2.39
C PHE A 79 -3.60 -3.25 -2.91
N VAL A 80 -4.49 -4.24 -3.08
CA VAL A 80 -4.13 -5.60 -3.49
C VAL A 80 -4.63 -5.90 -4.91
N LYS A 81 -3.71 -6.07 -5.85
CA LYS A 81 -4.00 -6.47 -7.23
C LYS A 81 -3.80 -7.99 -7.38
N LYS A 82 -4.74 -8.67 -8.05
CA LYS A 82 -4.54 -10.08 -8.41
C LYS A 82 -3.59 -10.15 -9.61
N VAL A 83 -2.62 -11.05 -9.57
CA VAL A 83 -1.84 -11.42 -10.76
C VAL A 83 -2.60 -12.55 -11.45
N ASP A 84 -2.89 -12.39 -12.74
CA ASP A 84 -3.45 -13.44 -13.58
C ASP A 84 -2.35 -14.42 -14.03
#